data_AF-A0A1Z9C886-F1
#
_entry.id   AF-A0A1Z9C886-F1
#
_cell.length_a   1.000
_cell.length_b   1.000
_cell.length_c   1.000
_cell.angle_alpha   90.00
_cell.angle_beta   90.00
_cell.angle_gamma   90.00
#
_symmetry.space_group_name_H-M   'P 1'
#
loop_
_entity.id
_entity.type
_entity.pdbx_description
1 polymer ?
#
loop_
_entity_poly.entity_id
_entity_poly.type
_entity_poly.pdbx_seq_one_letter_code
_entity_poly.pdbx_strand_id
1 'polypeptide(L)'
;MTQKTLEKGSVWEKADTNGDGVVTDREMAIKERMVLLENRDKKEDQQRYLVWFSALTVTAFIIVLMTPLVPIERIDHLSGIAEIWVLSNMGVLASFIGFNQLAKRADKGEVK
;
A
#
# COMPACT_ATOMS: atom_id res chain seq x y z
N MET A 1 40.18 19.60 11.24
CA MET A 1 38.96 19.01 11.81
C MET A 1 39.12 17.49 11.84
N THR A 2 38.72 16.82 12.91
CA THR A 2 38.81 15.35 13.04
C THR A 2 37.71 14.69 12.21
N GLN A 3 38.06 13.65 11.44
CA GLN A 3 37.10 12.89 10.64
C GLN A 3 36.12 12.15 11.57
N LYS A 4 34.81 12.29 11.30
CA LYS A 4 33.77 11.57 12.04
C LYS A 4 33.66 10.14 11.52
N THR A 5 33.44 9.19 12.41
CA THR A 5 33.30 7.76 12.10
C THR A 5 31.87 7.30 12.30
N LEU A 6 31.43 6.29 11.55
CA LEU A 6 30.12 5.67 11.72
C LEU A 6 30.08 4.80 12.99
N GLU A 7 28.89 4.67 13.57
CA GLU A 7 28.61 3.68 14.62
C GLU A 7 28.67 2.25 14.06
N LYS A 8 29.17 1.29 14.85
CA LYS A 8 29.20 -0.13 14.46
C LYS A 8 27.78 -0.66 14.22
N GLY A 9 27.56 -1.27 13.06
CA GLY A 9 26.25 -1.80 12.64
C GLY A 9 25.30 -0.73 12.12
N SER A 10 25.81 0.47 11.80
CA SER A 10 25.01 1.53 11.19
C SER A 10 24.36 1.07 9.88
N VAL A 11 23.13 1.49 9.64
CA VAL A 11 22.42 1.22 8.37
C VAL A 11 23.21 1.73 7.16
N TRP A 12 24.05 2.75 7.37
CA TRP A 12 24.91 3.35 6.35
C TRP A 12 26.14 2.51 5.99
N GLU A 13 26.51 1.50 6.77
CA GLU A 13 27.57 0.55 6.38
C GLU A 13 27.22 -0.17 5.07
N LYS A 14 25.93 -0.35 4.78
CA LYS A 14 25.43 -0.97 3.55
C LYS A 14 25.32 0.02 2.37
N ALA A 15 25.65 1.29 2.58
CA ALA A 15 25.64 2.31 1.53
C ALA A 15 26.98 2.37 0.77
N ASP A 16 28.08 1.90 1.38
CA ASP A 16 29.37 1.73 0.70
C ASP A 16 29.20 0.75 -0.48
N THR A 17 29.22 1.29 -1.70
CA THR A 17 28.92 0.54 -2.92
C THR A 17 30.20 0.16 -3.66
N ASN A 18 31.30 0.88 -3.42
CA ASN A 18 32.59 0.65 -4.06
C ASN A 18 33.56 -0.18 -3.18
N GLY A 19 33.22 -0.41 -1.91
CA GLY A 19 33.97 -1.24 -0.97
C GLY A 19 35.27 -0.59 -0.49
N ASP A 20 35.36 0.73 -0.52
CA ASP A 20 36.57 1.48 -0.11
C ASP A 20 36.61 1.78 1.40
N GLY A 21 35.54 1.44 2.13
CA GLY A 21 35.42 1.65 3.58
C GLY A 21 35.06 3.09 3.97
N VAL A 22 34.77 3.97 3.00
CA VAL A 22 34.37 5.36 3.21
C VAL A 22 33.03 5.63 2.53
N VAL A 23 31.96 5.68 3.32
CA VAL A 23 30.64 6.06 2.81
C VAL A 23 30.62 7.54 2.44
N THR A 24 30.50 7.82 1.14
CA THR A 24 30.42 9.19 0.62
C THR A 24 28.99 9.76 0.72
N ASP A 25 28.85 11.09 0.73
CA ASP A 25 27.54 11.76 0.71
C ASP A 25 26.69 11.33 -0.50
N ARG A 26 27.35 11.07 -1.64
CA ARG A 26 26.69 10.58 -2.85
C ARG A 26 26.10 9.19 -2.64
N GLU A 27 26.83 8.30 -2.00
CA GLU A 27 26.36 6.95 -1.69
C GLU A 27 25.20 6.95 -0.70
N MET A 28 25.26 7.80 0.34
CA MET A 28 24.14 8.00 1.26
C MET A 28 22.90 8.50 0.52
N ALA A 29 23.03 9.51 -0.33
CA ALA A 29 21.90 10.06 -1.09
C ALA A 29 21.28 9.05 -2.06
N ILE A 30 22.11 8.21 -2.72
CA ILE A 30 21.62 7.13 -3.58
C ILE A 30 20.86 6.10 -2.76
N LYS A 31 21.41 5.69 -1.60
CA LYS A 31 20.78 4.68 -0.75
C LYS A 31 19.46 5.17 -0.17
N GLU A 32 19.41 6.41 0.29
CA GLU A 32 18.19 7.04 0.79
C GLU A 32 17.10 7.06 -0.30
N ARG A 33 17.46 7.50 -1.51
CA ARG A 33 16.52 7.51 -2.65
C ARG A 33 16.03 6.11 -2.99
N MET A 34 16.91 5.10 -2.96
CA MET A 34 16.55 3.71 -3.21
C MET A 34 15.55 3.20 -2.17
N VAL A 35 15.81 3.42 -0.87
CA VAL A 35 14.89 3.04 0.21
C VAL A 35 13.54 3.74 0.09
N LEU A 36 13.53 5.02 -0.29
CA LEU A 36 12.29 5.76 -0.53
C LEU A 36 11.49 5.18 -1.70
N LEU A 37 12.15 4.80 -2.80
CA LEU A 37 11.50 4.17 -3.94
C LEU A 37 10.94 2.79 -3.59
N GLU A 38 11.71 1.95 -2.91
CA GLU A 38 11.24 0.64 -2.42
C GLU A 38 10.05 0.75 -1.48
N ASN A 39 10.06 1.73 -0.58
CA ASN A 39 8.95 1.97 0.34
C ASN A 39 7.70 2.47 -0.38
N ARG A 40 7.84 3.23 -1.46
CA ARG A 40 6.72 3.66 -2.31
C ARG A 40 6.12 2.48 -3.07
N ASP A 41 6.97 1.70 -3.72
CA ASP A 41 6.56 0.51 -4.47
C ASP A 41 5.80 -0.49 -3.58
N LYS A 42 6.34 -0.79 -2.39
CA LYS A 42 5.66 -1.64 -1.40
C LYS A 42 4.29 -1.09 -0.98
N LYS A 43 4.16 0.23 -0.82
CA LYS A 43 2.87 0.85 -0.47
C LYS A 43 1.86 0.73 -1.60
N GLU A 44 2.28 0.95 -2.85
CA GLU A 44 1.42 0.81 -4.04
C GLU A 44 0.95 -0.64 -4.21
N ASP A 45 1.85 -1.61 -3.99
CA ASP A 45 1.51 -3.03 -3.96
C ASP A 45 0.49 -3.35 -2.87
N GLN A 46 0.71 -2.88 -1.63
CA GLN A 46 -0.22 -3.08 -0.53
C GLN A 46 -1.61 -2.50 -0.84
N GLN A 47 -1.69 -1.31 -1.44
CA GLN A 47 -2.96 -0.72 -1.87
C GLN A 47 -3.66 -1.57 -2.92
N ARG A 48 -2.91 -2.08 -3.91
CA ARG A 48 -3.45 -2.98 -4.93
C ARG A 48 -3.99 -4.27 -4.31
N TYR A 49 -3.24 -4.89 -3.39
CA TYR A 49 -3.69 -6.08 -2.67
C TYR A 49 -4.96 -5.84 -1.87
N LEU A 50 -5.04 -4.72 -1.14
CA LEU A 50 -6.22 -4.33 -0.36
C LEU A 50 -7.46 -4.20 -1.25
N VAL A 51 -7.33 -3.53 -2.40
CA VAL A 51 -8.42 -3.37 -3.38
C VAL A 51 -8.88 -4.71 -3.93
N TRP A 52 -7.93 -5.57 -4.35
CA TRP A 52 -8.26 -6.91 -4.83
C TRP A 52 -8.95 -7.74 -3.77
N PHE A 53 -8.46 -7.69 -2.53
CA PHE A 53 -9.06 -8.39 -1.40
C PHE A 53 -10.50 -7.91 -1.14
N SER A 54 -10.72 -6.59 -1.08
CA SER A 54 -12.07 -6.03 -0.92
C SER A 54 -13.01 -6.42 -2.06
N ALA A 55 -12.54 -6.35 -3.32
CA ALA A 55 -13.34 -6.74 -4.46
C ALA A 55 -13.70 -8.25 -4.43
N LEU A 56 -12.70 -9.11 -4.25
CA LEU A 56 -12.89 -10.58 -4.22
C LEU A 56 -13.78 -11.01 -3.07
N THR A 57 -13.58 -10.46 -1.88
CA THR A 57 -14.38 -10.85 -0.71
C THR A 57 -15.83 -10.44 -0.87
N VAL A 58 -16.13 -9.24 -1.37
CA VAL A 58 -17.53 -8.82 -1.64
C VAL A 58 -18.16 -9.70 -2.72
N THR A 59 -17.45 -9.97 -3.81
CA THR A 59 -17.96 -10.86 -4.87
C THR A 59 -18.23 -12.26 -4.34
N ALA A 60 -17.29 -12.85 -3.59
CA ALA A 60 -17.45 -14.16 -2.99
C ALA A 60 -18.61 -14.20 -2.00
N PHE A 61 -18.75 -13.16 -1.17
CA PHE A 61 -19.85 -13.01 -0.23
C PHE A 61 -21.21 -13.03 -0.94
N ILE A 62 -21.37 -12.25 -2.01
CA ILE A 62 -22.59 -12.23 -2.82
C ILE A 62 -22.87 -13.61 -3.44
N ILE A 63 -21.85 -14.26 -4.01
CA ILE A 63 -21.99 -15.60 -4.61
C ILE A 63 -22.48 -16.60 -3.56
N VAL A 64 -21.88 -16.61 -2.36
CA VAL A 64 -22.28 -17.51 -1.27
C VAL A 64 -23.73 -17.28 -0.85
N LEU A 65 -24.17 -16.02 -0.72
CA LEU A 65 -25.56 -15.71 -0.38
C LEU A 65 -26.56 -16.14 -1.46
N MET A 66 -26.14 -16.21 -2.73
CA MET A 66 -26.98 -16.69 -3.83
C MET A 66 -27.03 -18.23 -3.93
N THR A 67 -26.25 -18.95 -3.11
CA THR A 67 -26.31 -20.42 -3.07
C THR A 67 -27.45 -20.91 -2.18
N PRO A 68 -28.02 -22.10 -2.44
CA PRO A 68 -29.05 -22.70 -1.58
C PRO A 68 -28.54 -23.13 -0.19
N LEU A 69 -27.25 -22.95 0.10
CA LEU A 69 -26.64 -23.31 1.38
C LEU A 69 -27.04 -22.34 2.52
N VAL A 70 -27.53 -21.15 2.18
CA VAL A 70 -27.90 -20.11 3.14
C VAL A 70 -29.42 -19.95 3.19
N PRO A 71 -30.10 -20.34 4.29
CA PRO A 71 -31.52 -20.12 4.46
C PRO A 71 -31.88 -18.64 4.49
N ILE A 72 -33.07 -18.29 3.97
CA ILE A 72 -33.54 -16.90 3.88
C ILE A 72 -33.65 -16.26 5.27
N GLU A 73 -34.06 -17.02 6.30
CA GLU A 73 -34.13 -16.50 7.67
C GLU A 73 -32.76 -16.05 8.20
N ARG A 74 -31.66 -16.72 7.79
CA ARG A 74 -30.31 -16.32 8.19
C ARG A 74 -29.85 -15.05 7.46
N ILE A 75 -30.29 -14.87 6.22
CA ILE A 75 -30.00 -13.66 5.44
C ILE A 75 -30.67 -12.46 6.11
N ASP A 76 -31.91 -12.61 6.54
CA ASP A 76 -32.67 -11.52 7.17
C ASP A 76 -31.99 -11.01 8.45
N HIS A 77 -31.49 -11.93 9.29
CA HIS A 77 -30.73 -11.59 10.50
C HIS A 77 -29.39 -10.89 10.23
N LEU A 78 -28.77 -11.15 9.08
CA LEU A 78 -27.44 -10.63 8.73
C LEU A 78 -27.49 -9.43 7.78
N SER A 79 -28.64 -9.11 7.21
CA SER A 79 -28.86 -8.08 6.19
C SER A 79 -28.23 -6.73 6.57
N GLY A 80 -28.50 -6.22 7.77
CA GLY A 80 -27.97 -4.93 8.23
C GLY A 80 -26.44 -4.90 8.36
N ILE A 81 -25.83 -5.99 8.84
CA ILE A 81 -24.35 -6.08 8.93
C ILE A 81 -23.74 -6.24 7.54
N ALA A 82 -24.40 -7.01 6.67
CA ALA A 82 -23.98 -7.24 5.29
C ALA A 82 -23.94 -5.93 4.49
N GLU A 83 -24.97 -5.08 4.61
CA GLU A 83 -25.02 -3.78 3.94
C GLU A 83 -23.87 -2.87 4.35
N ILE A 84 -23.62 -2.72 5.66
CA ILE A 84 -22.52 -1.89 6.19
C ILE A 84 -21.17 -2.43 5.72
N TRP A 85 -21.02 -3.75 5.71
CA TRP A 85 -19.78 -4.39 5.28
C TRP A 85 -19.51 -4.21 3.78
N VAL A 86 -20.53 -4.37 2.92
CA VAL A 86 -20.41 -4.11 1.47
C VAL A 86 -20.12 -2.63 1.23
N LEU A 87 -20.84 -1.72 1.90
CA LEU A 87 -20.63 -0.27 1.79
C LEU A 87 -19.20 0.12 2.21
N SER A 88 -18.69 -0.44 3.30
CA SER A 88 -17.33 -0.19 3.77
C SER A 88 -16.27 -0.62 2.76
N ASN A 89 -16.43 -1.81 2.16
CA ASN A 89 -15.52 -2.27 1.09
C ASN A 89 -15.62 -1.39 -0.16
N MET A 90 -16.82 -0.93 -0.54
CA MET A 90 -16.96 0.04 -1.63
C MET A 90 -16.25 1.37 -1.31
N GLY A 91 -16.27 1.81 -0.06
CA GLY A 91 -15.52 2.98 0.40
C GLY A 91 -14.00 2.84 0.21
N VAL A 92 -13.46 1.64 0.43
CA VAL A 92 -12.05 1.32 0.15
C VAL A 92 -11.75 1.45 -1.34
N LEU A 93 -12.58 0.86 -2.20
CA LEU A 93 -12.42 0.96 -3.66
C LEU A 93 -12.53 2.41 -4.15
N ALA A 94 -13.53 3.15 -3.67
CA ALA A 94 -13.73 4.55 -4.03
C ALA A 94 -12.54 5.42 -3.60
N SER A 95 -12.00 5.18 -2.41
CA SER A 95 -10.82 5.89 -1.91
C SER A 95 -9.59 5.62 -2.78
N PHE A 96 -9.36 4.37 -3.16
CA PHE A 96 -8.26 4.00 -4.06
C PHE A 96 -8.38 4.69 -5.43
N ILE A 97 -9.56 4.64 -6.05
CA ILE A 97 -9.80 5.29 -7.35
C ILE A 97 -9.61 6.81 -7.22
N GLY A 98 -10.14 7.40 -6.14
CA GLY A 98 -10.01 8.83 -5.85
C GLY A 98 -8.55 9.27 -5.73
N PHE A 99 -7.77 8.59 -4.88
CA PHE A 99 -6.35 8.92 -4.69
C PHE A 99 -5.51 8.70 -5.94
N ASN A 100 -5.76 7.62 -6.70
CA ASN A 100 -5.08 7.40 -7.97
C ASN A 100 -5.41 8.47 -9.00
N GLN A 101 -6.67 8.93 -9.07
CA GLN A 101 -7.06 9.99 -9.99
C GLN A 101 -6.42 11.32 -9.61
N LEU A 102 -6.29 11.62 -8.31
CA LEU A 102 -5.58 12.80 -7.81
C LEU A 102 -4.07 12.72 -8.14
N ALA A 103 -3.42 11.60 -7.86
CA ALA A 103 -2.02 11.39 -8.19
C ALA A 103 -1.75 11.58 -9.70
N LYS A 104 -2.61 11.00 -10.55
CA LYS A 104 -2.52 11.16 -12.01
C LYS A 104 -2.71 12.62 -12.47
N ARG A 105 -3.54 13.41 -11.78
CA ARG A 105 -3.72 14.83 -12.10
C ARG A 105 -2.53 15.67 -11.62
N ALA A 106 -1.94 15.32 -10.48
CA ALA A 106 -0.72 15.95 -9.98
C ALA A 106 0.45 15.76 -10.97
N ASP A 107 0.62 14.56 -11.51
CA ASP A 107 1.65 14.27 -12.54
C ASP A 107 1.45 15.09 -13.82
N LYS A 108 0.22 15.48 -14.14
CA LYS A 108 -0.11 16.33 -15.30
C LYS A 108 0.02 17.83 -15.02
N GLY A 109 0.34 18.23 -13.79
CA GLY A 109 0.35 19.64 -13.38
C GLY A 109 -1.03 20.30 -13.34
N GLU A 110 -2.10 19.51 -13.31
CA GLU A 110 -3.49 19.98 -13.28
C GLU A 110 -3.97 20.29 -11.84
N VAL A 111 -3.17 19.95 -10.84
CA VAL A 111 -3.42 20.23 -9.42
C VAL A 111 -2.33 21.16 -8.92
N LYS A 112 -2.71 22.37 -8.51
CA LYS A 112 -1.85 23.33 -7.81
C LYS A 112 -1.92 23.10 -6.31
#